data_AF-A0A117LVI9-F1
#
_entry.id   AF-A0A117LVI9-F1
#
_cell.length_a   1.000
_cell.length_b   1.000
_cell.length_c   1.000
_cell.angle_alpha   90.00
_cell.angle_beta   90.00
_cell.angle_gamma   90.00
#
_symmetry.space_group_name_H-M   'P 1'
#
loop_
_entity.id
_entity.type
_entity.pdbx_description
1 polymer ?
#
loop_
_entity_poly.entity_id
_entity_poly.type
_entity_poly.pdbx_seq_one_letter_code
_entity_poly.pdbx_strand_id
1 'polypeptide(L)'
;MFKPISPKLNLNVMEEGILRFWNANDIFKKSSDERKDRPPYVIYEGPPTANGKPGIHHVLARAFKDMFPRYKTMQGFYVDRRGGWDTHGLPVEIEVEKRLGFTNKAEIESYGIEKFNALCRDSAFERILDWEKLTQRIAYWVDFERAYVTYRNEYIESVWWLLKSIWDKGLLYQGYKVVPYCPRCGTPLSDHEVAQGYADTE
;
A
#
# COMPACT_ATOMS: atom_id res chain seq x y z
N MET A 1 3.33 35.29 28.19
CA MET A 1 1.97 35.09 28.76
C MET A 1 1.29 33.99 27.96
N PHE A 2 0.72 32.96 28.60
CA PHE A 2 0.10 31.83 27.90
C PHE A 2 -1.26 32.21 27.31
N LYS A 3 -1.69 31.53 26.24
CA LYS A 3 -3.04 31.69 25.69
C LYS A 3 -4.07 31.08 26.67
N PRO A 4 -5.20 31.77 26.93
CA PRO A 4 -6.26 31.22 27.75
C PRO A 4 -6.86 29.96 27.12
N ILE A 5 -7.15 28.96 27.94
CA ILE A 5 -7.66 27.65 27.52
C ILE A 5 -9.16 27.58 27.77
N SER A 6 -9.92 27.11 26.77
CA SER A 6 -11.34 26.81 26.91
C SER A 6 -11.52 25.54 27.75
N PRO A 7 -12.45 25.51 28.72
CA PRO A 7 -12.81 24.27 29.43
C PRO A 7 -13.56 23.27 28.53
N LYS A 8 -14.08 23.72 27.38
CA LYS A 8 -14.67 22.84 26.36
C LYS A 8 -13.59 22.47 25.34
N LEU A 9 -13.03 21.26 25.49
CA LEU A 9 -12.03 20.71 24.58
C LEU A 9 -12.71 20.12 23.33
N ASN A 10 -12.33 20.59 22.15
CA ASN A 10 -12.71 19.97 20.87
C ASN A 10 -11.45 19.38 20.22
N LEU A 11 -11.27 18.06 20.39
CA LEU A 11 -10.10 17.34 19.88
C LEU A 11 -10.00 17.39 18.36
N ASN A 12 -11.12 17.30 17.63
CA ASN A 12 -11.11 17.34 16.17
C ASN A 12 -10.54 18.66 15.64
N VAL A 13 -11.04 19.78 16.16
CA VAL A 13 -10.57 21.12 15.75
C VAL A 13 -9.09 21.32 16.13
N MET A 14 -8.69 20.81 17.29
CA MET A 14 -7.30 20.88 17.75
C MET A 14 -6.38 20.06 16.85
N GLU A 15 -6.70 18.79 16.58
CA GLU A 15 -5.94 17.91 15.70
C GLU A 15 -5.83 18.47 14.28
N GLU A 16 -6.92 18.94 13.69
CA GLU A 16 -6.91 19.60 12.39
C GLU A 16 -6.03 20.86 12.38
N GLY A 17 -6.02 21.62 13.49
CA GLY A 17 -5.12 22.75 13.67
C GLY A 17 -3.65 22.34 13.66
N ILE A 18 -3.31 21.24 14.34
CA ILE A 18 -1.95 20.66 14.36
C ILE A 18 -1.56 20.12 12.98
N LEU A 19 -2.44 19.42 12.28
CA LEU A 19 -2.19 18.94 10.92
C LEU A 19 -1.91 20.11 9.97
N ARG A 20 -2.72 21.18 10.01
CA ARG A 20 -2.48 22.41 9.24
C ARG A 20 -1.13 23.03 9.58
N PHE A 21 -0.78 23.11 10.86
CA PHE A 21 0.52 23.63 11.30
C PHE A 21 1.69 22.78 10.77
N TRP A 22 1.62 21.46 10.88
CA TRP A 22 2.68 20.57 10.38
C TRP A 22 2.87 20.68 8.87
N ASN A 23 1.77 20.73 8.12
CA ASN A 23 1.79 20.87 6.66
C ASN A 23 2.36 22.23 6.24
N ALA A 24 1.86 23.33 6.80
CA ALA A 24 2.31 24.68 6.45
C ALA A 24 3.79 24.96 6.77
N ASN A 25 4.40 24.13 7.63
CA ASN A 25 5.78 24.28 8.08
C ASN A 25 6.69 23.12 7.64
N ASP A 26 6.22 22.21 6.79
CA ASP A 26 6.97 21.03 6.32
C ASP A 26 7.62 20.22 7.46
N ILE A 27 6.92 20.06 8.59
CA ILE A 27 7.51 19.51 9.82
C ILE A 27 8.01 18.08 9.64
N PHE A 28 7.27 17.24 8.91
CA PHE A 28 7.71 15.88 8.61
C PHE A 28 9.04 15.89 7.84
N LYS A 29 9.11 16.64 6.73
CA LYS A 29 10.30 16.75 5.89
C LYS A 29 11.50 17.28 6.68
N LYS A 30 11.32 18.38 7.42
CA LYS A 30 12.36 18.96 8.29
C LYS A 30 12.88 17.96 9.32
N SER A 31 11.98 17.18 9.94
CA SER A 31 12.38 16.18 10.94
C SER A 31 13.34 15.11 10.39
N SER A 32 13.22 14.78 9.10
CA SER A 32 14.14 13.86 8.43
C SER A 32 15.39 14.57 7.89
N ASP A 33 15.21 15.73 7.24
CA ASP A 33 16.28 16.51 6.61
C ASP A 33 17.37 16.95 7.60
N GLU A 34 16.99 17.37 8.82
CA GLU A 34 17.92 17.74 9.90
C GLU A 34 18.84 16.59 10.36
N ARG A 35 18.53 15.35 9.95
CA ARG A 35 19.20 14.14 10.40
C ARG A 35 19.82 13.35 9.26
N LYS A 36 19.91 13.88 8.03
CA LYS A 36 20.45 13.15 6.86
C LYS A 36 21.81 12.49 7.08
N ASP A 37 22.69 13.13 7.85
CA ASP A 37 24.04 12.63 8.14
C ASP A 37 24.11 11.75 9.42
N ARG A 38 22.96 11.40 10.00
CA ARG A 38 22.86 10.57 11.20
C ARG A 38 22.73 9.08 10.84
N PRO A 39 22.99 8.16 11.80
CA PRO A 39 22.81 6.73 11.55
C PRO A 39 21.38 6.42 11.07
N PRO A 40 21.23 5.60 10.01
CA PRO A 40 19.92 5.27 9.47
C PRO A 40 19.17 4.29 10.37
N TYR A 41 17.86 4.47 10.46
CA TYR A 41 16.91 3.47 10.96
C TYR A 41 15.90 3.21 9.85
N VAL A 42 16.02 2.05 9.21
CA VAL A 42 15.24 1.68 8.03
C VAL A 42 13.96 0.98 8.45
N ILE A 43 12.85 1.40 7.86
CA ILE A 43 11.57 0.72 7.96
C ILE A 43 11.04 0.42 6.56
N TYR A 44 10.29 -0.67 6.44
CA TYR A 44 9.52 -0.95 5.23
C TYR A 44 8.04 -0.91 5.55
N GLU A 45 7.31 -0.14 4.76
CA GLU A 45 5.86 -0.16 4.75
C GLU A 45 5.43 -1.26 3.78
N GLY A 46 4.74 -2.27 4.32
CA GLY A 46 4.03 -3.23 3.48
C GLY A 46 2.94 -2.48 2.71
N PRO A 47 3.04 -2.41 1.37
CA PRO A 47 2.21 -1.53 0.58
C PRO A 47 0.76 -2.00 0.65
N PRO A 48 -0.21 -1.13 0.97
CA PRO A 48 -1.61 -1.51 0.87
C PRO A 48 -1.98 -1.82 -0.58
N THR A 49 -2.76 -2.88 -0.77
CA THR A 49 -3.37 -3.17 -2.07
C THR A 49 -4.46 -2.15 -2.36
N ALA A 50 -4.40 -1.53 -3.53
CA ALA A 50 -5.30 -0.46 -3.95
C ALA A 50 -6.65 -0.99 -4.47
N ASN A 51 -7.28 -1.92 -3.75
CA ASN A 51 -8.54 -2.56 -4.16
C ASN A 51 -9.75 -2.17 -3.28
N GLY A 52 -9.55 -1.39 -2.21
CA GLY A 52 -10.61 -1.08 -1.26
C GLY A 52 -10.31 0.11 -0.37
N LYS A 53 -11.33 0.56 0.36
CA LYS A 53 -11.20 1.61 1.36
C LYS A 53 -10.43 1.09 2.57
N PRO A 54 -9.65 1.94 3.26
CA PRO A 54 -8.92 1.49 4.42
C PRO A 54 -9.86 1.21 5.62
N GLY A 55 -9.68 0.05 6.27
CA GLY A 55 -10.33 -0.30 7.54
C GLY A 55 -9.49 -0.04 8.80
N ILE A 56 -10.08 -0.31 9.96
CA ILE A 56 -9.48 -0.09 11.29
C ILE A 56 -8.16 -0.86 11.52
N HIS A 57 -8.04 -2.05 10.91
CA HIS A 57 -6.82 -2.86 11.00
C HIS A 57 -5.61 -2.15 10.38
N HIS A 58 -5.82 -1.31 9.36
CA HIS A 58 -4.76 -0.49 8.79
C HIS A 58 -4.33 0.63 9.73
N VAL A 59 -5.27 1.23 10.48
CA VAL A 59 -4.97 2.25 11.49
C VAL A 59 -4.09 1.67 12.58
N LEU A 60 -4.43 0.48 13.09
CA LEU A 60 -3.63 -0.21 14.11
C LEU A 60 -2.21 -0.51 13.61
N ALA A 61 -2.08 -1.09 12.41
CA ALA A 61 -0.78 -1.38 11.82
C ALA A 61 0.06 -0.11 11.64
N ARG A 62 -0.56 0.99 11.20
CA ARG A 62 0.11 2.28 10.99
C ARG A 62 0.47 2.99 12.28
N ALA A 63 -0.31 2.84 13.36
CA ALA A 63 0.03 3.39 14.67
C ALA A 63 1.39 2.85 15.16
N PHE A 64 1.61 1.53 15.05
CA PHE A 64 2.91 0.93 15.38
C PHE A 64 4.02 1.42 14.42
N LYS A 65 3.73 1.42 13.12
CA LYS A 65 4.68 1.86 12.08
C LYS A 65 4.98 3.36 12.10
N ASP A 66 4.23 4.18 12.84
CA ASP A 66 4.50 5.61 13.03
C ASP A 66 5.25 5.89 14.33
N MET A 67 4.83 5.21 15.42
CA MET A 67 5.35 5.43 16.77
C MET A 67 6.87 5.19 16.85
N PHE A 68 7.36 4.05 16.37
CA PHE A 68 8.79 3.72 16.46
C PHE A 68 9.68 4.63 15.60
N PRO A 69 9.32 4.94 14.34
CA PRO A 69 10.03 5.95 13.56
C PRO A 69 10.11 7.32 14.24
N ARG A 70 9.02 7.80 14.85
CA ARG A 70 9.04 9.06 15.61
C ARG A 70 10.02 8.98 16.78
N TYR A 71 9.92 7.92 17.58
CA TYR A 71 10.84 7.67 18.68
C TYR A 71 12.31 7.66 18.20
N LYS A 72 12.61 6.96 17.11
CA LYS A 72 13.97 6.89 16.55
C LYS A 72 14.46 8.24 16.01
N THR A 73 13.59 9.01 15.38
CA THR A 73 13.89 10.39 14.97
C THR A 73 14.25 11.24 16.19
N MET A 74 13.52 11.11 17.30
CA MET A 74 13.81 11.80 18.56
C MET A 74 15.12 11.33 19.22
N GLN A 75 15.52 10.07 19.02
CA GLN A 75 16.82 9.55 19.44
C GLN A 75 17.99 9.98 18.53
N GLY A 76 17.71 10.75 17.47
CA GLY A 76 18.73 11.29 16.56
C GLY A 76 19.06 10.42 15.36
N PHE A 77 18.27 9.38 15.05
CA PHE A 77 18.44 8.57 13.84
C PHE A 77 17.84 9.25 12.61
N TYR A 78 18.43 9.00 11.45
CA TYR A 78 17.83 9.30 10.15
C TYR A 78 16.77 8.24 9.82
N VAL A 79 15.53 8.66 9.56
CA VAL A 79 14.43 7.73 9.27
C VAL A 79 13.76 8.13 7.97
N ASP A 80 14.15 7.49 6.85
CA ASP A 80 13.48 7.68 5.56
C ASP A 80 12.22 6.81 5.51
N ARG A 81 11.05 7.45 5.36
CA ARG A 81 9.74 6.79 5.43
C ARG A 81 9.05 6.92 4.08
N ARG A 82 9.24 5.91 3.23
CA ARG A 82 8.68 5.89 1.87
C ARG A 82 7.41 5.05 1.83
N GLY A 83 6.34 5.59 1.25
CA GLY A 83 5.10 4.86 1.02
C GLY A 83 5.22 3.91 -0.17
N GLY A 84 4.24 3.03 -0.30
CA GLY A 84 4.12 2.12 -1.44
C GLY A 84 2.68 1.81 -1.78
N TRP A 85 2.44 1.38 -3.01
CA TRP A 85 1.12 0.95 -3.47
C TRP A 85 1.24 -0.35 -4.23
N ASP A 86 0.49 -1.35 -3.77
CA ASP A 86 0.34 -2.61 -4.49
C ASP A 86 -0.89 -2.52 -5.40
N THR A 87 -0.65 -2.57 -6.71
CA THR A 87 -1.64 -2.18 -7.72
C THR A 87 -1.89 -3.24 -8.79
N HIS A 88 -1.39 -4.46 -8.60
CA HIS A 88 -1.55 -5.56 -9.55
C HIS A 88 -2.32 -6.74 -8.94
N GLY A 89 -2.64 -7.71 -9.80
CA GLY A 89 -3.09 -9.03 -9.40
C GLY A 89 -4.58 -9.14 -9.04
N LEU A 90 -4.95 -10.35 -8.62
CA LEU A 90 -6.32 -10.77 -8.38
C LEU A 90 -7.14 -9.81 -7.52
N PRO A 91 -6.63 -9.21 -6.43
CA PRO A 91 -7.44 -8.34 -5.59
C PRO A 91 -7.97 -7.11 -6.32
N VAL A 92 -7.21 -6.54 -7.27
CA VAL A 92 -7.63 -5.40 -8.10
C VAL A 92 -8.54 -5.87 -9.24
N GLU A 93 -8.16 -6.95 -9.93
CA GLU A 93 -8.91 -7.47 -11.07
C GLU A 93 -10.33 -7.92 -10.68
N ILE A 94 -10.49 -8.64 -9.57
CA ILE A 94 -11.79 -9.11 -9.08
C ILE A 94 -12.70 -7.94 -8.70
N GLU A 95 -12.14 -6.84 -8.22
CA GLU A 95 -12.90 -5.64 -7.89
C GLU A 95 -13.50 -5.00 -9.15
N VAL A 96 -12.70 -4.92 -10.21
CA VAL A 96 -13.14 -4.42 -11.51
C VAL A 96 -14.13 -5.39 -12.18
N GLU A 97 -13.90 -6.70 -12.12
CA GLU A 97 -14.87 -7.71 -12.57
C GLU A 97 -16.23 -7.50 -11.92
N LYS A 98 -16.26 -7.29 -10.59
CA LYS A 98 -17.51 -7.04 -9.85
C LYS A 98 -18.20 -5.77 -10.31
N ARG A 99 -17.46 -4.68 -10.60
CA ARG A 99 -18.03 -3.44 -11.14
C ARG A 99 -18.66 -3.64 -12.52
N LEU A 100 -18.02 -4.46 -13.36
CA LEU A 100 -18.49 -4.76 -14.72
C LEU A 100 -19.55 -5.88 -14.76
N GLY A 101 -19.77 -6.57 -13.65
CA GLY A 101 -20.67 -7.73 -13.58
C GLY A 101 -20.10 -8.99 -14.22
N PHE A 102 -18.78 -9.07 -14.40
CA PHE A 102 -18.13 -10.24 -14.99
C PHE A 102 -18.06 -11.40 -13.98
N THR A 103 -18.26 -12.59 -14.51
CA THR A 103 -18.33 -13.87 -13.80
C THR A 103 -17.26 -14.85 -14.26
N ASN A 104 -16.70 -14.66 -15.46
CA ASN A 104 -15.67 -15.52 -16.02
C ASN A 104 -14.69 -14.75 -16.92
N LYS A 105 -13.56 -15.41 -17.24
CA LYS A 105 -12.46 -14.82 -18.03
C LYS A 105 -12.82 -14.47 -19.47
N ALA A 106 -13.71 -15.22 -20.11
CA ALA A 106 -14.06 -14.98 -21.52
C ALA A 106 -14.76 -13.62 -21.71
N GLU A 107 -15.45 -13.13 -20.69
CA GLU A 107 -16.06 -11.80 -20.68
C GLU A 107 -15.01 -10.68 -20.70
N ILE A 108 -13.89 -10.86 -19.99
CA ILE A 108 -12.75 -9.93 -20.02
C ILE A 108 -12.15 -9.86 -21.43
N GLU A 109 -11.91 -11.02 -22.05
CA GLU A 109 -11.35 -11.09 -23.41
C GLU A 109 -12.30 -10.46 -24.43
N SER A 110 -13.60 -10.71 -24.30
CA SER A 110 -14.64 -10.13 -25.16
C SER A 110 -14.77 -8.61 -24.98
N TYR A 111 -14.59 -8.10 -23.77
CA TYR A 111 -14.57 -6.67 -23.46
C TYR A 111 -13.32 -5.98 -24.03
N GLY A 112 -12.20 -6.70 -24.02
CA GLY A 112 -10.90 -6.27 -24.51
C GLY A 112 -9.89 -6.06 -23.38
N ILE A 113 -8.76 -6.77 -23.46
CA ILE A 113 -7.71 -6.77 -22.43
C ILE A 113 -7.19 -5.35 -22.13
N GLU A 114 -6.96 -4.55 -23.15
CA GLU A 114 -6.48 -3.16 -22.99
C GLU A 114 -7.46 -2.33 -22.16
N LYS A 115 -8.76 -2.40 -22.47
CA LYS A 115 -9.79 -1.65 -21.76
C LYS A 115 -9.93 -2.11 -20.32
N PHE A 116 -9.85 -3.42 -20.09
CA PHE A 116 -9.89 -3.98 -18.74
C PHE A 116 -8.70 -3.51 -17.90
N ASN A 117 -7.49 -3.58 -18.46
CA ASN A 117 -6.27 -3.13 -17.78
C ASN A 117 -6.28 -1.63 -17.48
N ALA A 118 -6.81 -0.81 -18.40
CA ALA A 118 -6.98 0.63 -18.16
C ALA A 118 -7.92 0.87 -16.97
N LEU A 119 -9.04 0.15 -16.90
CA LEU A 119 -9.98 0.29 -15.79
C LEU A 119 -9.41 -0.20 -14.44
N CYS A 120 -8.60 -1.27 -14.44
CA CYS A 120 -7.85 -1.69 -13.26
C CYS A 120 -6.89 -0.61 -12.76
N ARG A 121 -6.19 0.07 -13.68
CA ARG A 121 -5.29 1.17 -13.34
C ARG A 121 -6.05 2.36 -12.74
N ASP A 122 -7.19 2.73 -13.32
CA ASP A 122 -8.03 3.82 -12.82
C ASP A 122 -8.61 3.48 -11.44
N SER A 123 -9.12 2.27 -11.25
CA SER A 123 -9.65 1.82 -9.95
C SER A 123 -8.57 1.90 -8.86
N ALA A 124 -7.35 1.44 -9.15
CA ALA A 124 -6.23 1.52 -8.22
C ALA A 124 -5.90 2.98 -7.85
N PHE A 125 -5.87 3.90 -8.82
CA PHE A 125 -5.60 5.31 -8.56
C PHE A 125 -6.66 5.97 -7.66
N GLU A 126 -7.94 5.71 -7.90
CA GLU A 126 -9.01 6.24 -7.04
C GLU A 126 -8.86 5.76 -5.59
N ARG A 127 -8.45 4.50 -5.37
CA ARG A 127 -8.25 3.97 -4.00
C ARG A 127 -7.07 4.65 -3.31
N ILE A 128 -5.99 4.95 -4.03
CA ILE A 128 -4.83 5.66 -3.48
C ILE A 128 -5.26 6.98 -2.79
N LEU A 129 -6.16 7.76 -3.40
CA LEU A 129 -6.64 9.01 -2.83
C LEU A 129 -7.40 8.82 -1.50
N ASP A 130 -8.26 7.80 -1.41
CA ASP A 130 -8.97 7.45 -0.17
C ASP A 130 -7.98 7.12 0.96
N TRP A 131 -6.91 6.40 0.61
CA TRP A 131 -5.86 6.02 1.55
C TRP A 131 -5.00 7.19 2.00
N GLU A 132 -4.60 8.08 1.10
CA GLU A 132 -3.82 9.28 1.44
C GLU A 132 -4.58 10.15 2.44
N LYS A 133 -5.89 10.34 2.22
CA LYS A 133 -6.76 11.10 3.14
C LYS A 133 -6.78 10.50 4.54
N LEU A 134 -6.95 9.18 4.67
CA LEU A 134 -6.88 8.52 5.98
C LEU A 134 -5.50 8.69 6.60
N THR A 135 -4.43 8.47 5.81
CA THR A 135 -3.03 8.55 6.26
C THR A 135 -2.73 9.88 6.93
N GLN A 136 -3.11 10.98 6.27
CA GLN A 136 -2.93 12.32 6.80
C GLN A 136 -3.76 12.51 8.07
N ARG A 137 -5.02 12.05 8.08
CA ARG A 137 -5.91 12.23 9.23
C ARG A 137 -5.43 11.52 10.49
N ILE A 138 -4.80 10.35 10.37
CA ILE A 138 -4.25 9.59 11.50
C ILE A 138 -2.80 9.99 11.85
N ALA A 139 -2.27 11.04 11.20
CA ALA A 139 -0.91 11.53 11.39
C ALA A 139 0.19 10.49 11.12
N TYR A 140 -0.05 9.53 10.22
CA TYR A 140 1.01 8.61 9.80
C TYR A 140 1.96 9.34 8.84
N TRP A 141 3.17 9.67 9.33
CA TRP A 141 4.15 10.42 8.54
C TRP A 141 4.86 9.48 7.56
N VAL A 142 4.53 9.62 6.29
CA VAL A 142 5.08 8.86 5.18
C VAL A 142 5.13 9.73 3.93
N ASP A 143 6.15 9.54 3.11
CA ASP A 143 6.37 10.25 1.86
C ASP A 143 5.63 9.55 0.72
N PHE A 144 4.56 10.19 0.24
CA PHE A 144 3.81 9.74 -0.93
C PHE A 144 4.31 10.31 -2.24
N GLU A 145 5.02 11.44 -2.24
CA GLU A 145 5.61 12.01 -3.47
C GLU A 145 6.63 11.04 -4.06
N ARG A 146 7.42 10.41 -3.20
CA ARG A 146 8.37 9.36 -3.58
C ARG A 146 7.76 7.95 -3.53
N ALA A 147 6.47 7.76 -3.29
CA ALA A 147 5.90 6.41 -3.15
C ALA A 147 6.20 5.53 -4.38
N TYR A 148 6.58 4.28 -4.13
CA TYR A 148 6.69 3.30 -5.21
C TYR A 148 5.30 2.77 -5.56
N VAL A 149 5.09 2.43 -6.83
CA VAL A 149 3.83 1.89 -7.33
C VAL A 149 4.16 0.70 -8.21
N THR A 150 3.55 -0.46 -7.95
CA THR A 150 3.98 -1.71 -8.60
C THR A 150 3.70 -1.75 -10.10
N TYR A 151 2.77 -0.95 -10.63
CA TYR A 151 2.54 -0.82 -12.08
C TYR A 151 3.52 0.09 -12.83
N ARG A 152 4.44 0.78 -12.13
CA ARG A 152 5.43 1.65 -12.79
C ARG A 152 6.55 0.82 -13.41
N ASN A 153 7.05 1.27 -14.57
CA ASN A 153 8.02 0.53 -15.36
C ASN A 153 9.31 0.25 -14.59
N GLU A 154 9.78 1.17 -13.76
CA GLU A 154 11.01 0.99 -12.97
C GLU A 154 10.86 -0.15 -11.94
N TYR A 155 9.66 -0.32 -11.38
CA TYR A 155 9.35 -1.43 -10.48
C TYR A 155 9.29 -2.75 -11.25
N ILE A 156 8.60 -2.76 -12.39
CA ILE A 156 8.45 -3.95 -13.26
C ILE A 156 9.81 -4.41 -13.78
N GLU A 157 10.68 -3.50 -14.21
CA GLU A 157 12.03 -3.80 -14.67
C GLU A 157 12.87 -4.44 -13.56
N SER A 158 12.75 -3.95 -12.33
CA SER A 158 13.41 -4.55 -11.16
C SER A 158 12.93 -5.99 -10.93
N VAL A 159 11.62 -6.25 -11.09
CA VAL A 159 11.04 -7.60 -11.02
C VAL A 159 11.56 -8.49 -12.16
N TRP A 160 11.66 -7.98 -13.39
CA TRP A 160 12.22 -8.73 -14.52
C TRP A 160 13.69 -9.09 -14.30
N TRP A 161 14.48 -8.16 -13.77
CA TRP A 161 15.87 -8.43 -13.41
C TRP A 161 15.98 -9.52 -12.33
N LEU A 162 15.10 -9.50 -11.31
CA LEU A 162 15.03 -10.56 -10.29
C LEU A 162 14.68 -11.91 -10.90
N LEU A 163 13.63 -11.97 -11.73
CA LEU A 163 13.21 -13.20 -12.39
C LEU A 163 14.32 -13.77 -13.28
N LYS A 164 14.99 -12.92 -14.06
CA LYS A 164 16.17 -13.31 -14.85
C LYS A 164 17.29 -13.85 -13.97
N SER A 165 17.58 -13.18 -12.84
CA SER A 165 18.61 -13.62 -11.91
C SER A 165 18.30 -14.98 -11.26
N ILE A 166 17.03 -15.27 -10.99
CA ILE A 166 16.57 -16.55 -10.44
C ILE A 166 16.62 -17.64 -11.53
N TRP A 167 16.25 -17.30 -12.76
CA TRP A 167 16.38 -18.17 -13.93
C TRP A 167 17.83 -18.57 -14.21
N ASP A 168 18.74 -17.61 -14.24
CA ASP A 168 20.18 -17.86 -14.52
C ASP A 168 20.82 -18.76 -13.45
N LYS A 169 20.24 -18.81 -12.23
CA LYS A 169 20.64 -19.72 -11.15
C LYS A 169 19.98 -21.10 -11.22
N GLY A 170 19.12 -21.36 -12.20
CA GLY A 170 18.38 -22.61 -12.33
C GLY A 170 17.27 -22.80 -11.28
N LEU A 171 16.83 -21.72 -10.63
CA LEU A 171 15.82 -21.75 -9.55
C LEU A 171 14.39 -21.47 -10.04
N LEU A 172 14.24 -20.94 -11.27
CA LEU A 172 12.97 -20.76 -11.94
C LEU A 172 12.84 -21.81 -13.04
N TYR A 173 11.78 -22.60 -13.02
CA TYR A 173 11.56 -23.69 -13.98
C TYR A 173 10.08 -23.87 -14.31
N GLN A 174 9.80 -24.50 -15.44
CA GLN A 174 8.46 -24.90 -15.85
C GLN A 174 8.23 -26.38 -15.50
N GLY A 175 7.07 -26.69 -14.93
CA GLY A 175 6.66 -28.06 -14.65
C GLY A 175 5.15 -28.25 -14.78
N TYR A 176 4.73 -29.45 -15.16
CA TYR A 176 3.32 -29.85 -15.19
C TYR A 176 2.99 -30.63 -13.92
N LYS A 177 2.18 -30.04 -13.03
CA LYS A 177 1.94 -30.54 -11.68
C LYS A 177 0.48 -30.34 -11.28
N VAL A 178 0.02 -31.16 -10.33
CA VAL A 178 -1.24 -30.92 -9.63
C VAL A 178 -1.01 -29.80 -8.62
N VAL A 179 -1.81 -28.74 -8.73
CA VAL A 179 -1.73 -27.54 -7.87
C VAL A 179 -3.14 -27.06 -7.54
N PRO A 180 -3.32 -26.32 -6.44
CA PRO A 180 -4.58 -25.63 -6.17
C PRO A 180 -4.95 -24.72 -7.35
N TYR A 181 -6.22 -24.78 -7.77
CA TYR A 181 -6.69 -24.05 -8.95
C TYR A 181 -8.07 -23.45 -8.67
N CYS A 182 -8.21 -22.16 -8.98
CA CYS A 182 -9.51 -21.50 -8.90
C CYS A 182 -10.24 -21.64 -10.24
N PRO A 183 -11.37 -22.37 -10.33
CA PRO A 183 -12.10 -22.53 -11.60
C PRO A 183 -12.75 -21.24 -12.09
N ARG A 184 -13.19 -20.36 -11.17
CA ARG A 184 -13.77 -19.04 -11.52
C ARG A 184 -12.71 -18.09 -12.08
N CYS A 185 -11.58 -17.95 -11.38
CA CYS A 185 -10.47 -17.09 -11.83
C CYS A 185 -9.62 -17.76 -12.92
N GLY A 186 -9.82 -19.04 -13.20
CA GLY A 186 -9.07 -19.81 -14.19
C GLY A 186 -7.55 -19.71 -14.04
N THR A 187 -7.01 -19.79 -12.82
CA THR A 187 -5.57 -19.67 -12.54
C THR A 187 -5.15 -20.56 -11.38
N PRO A 188 -3.92 -21.12 -11.39
CA PRO A 188 -3.32 -21.72 -10.21
C PRO A 188 -3.18 -20.72 -9.06
N LEU A 189 -3.19 -21.22 -7.83
CA LEU A 189 -2.93 -20.47 -6.60
C LEU A 189 -1.75 -21.07 -5.85
N SER A 190 -1.04 -20.23 -5.09
CA SER A 190 0.01 -20.66 -4.17
C SER A 190 -0.59 -21.21 -2.86
N ASP A 191 0.19 -22.02 -2.15
CA ASP A 191 -0.21 -22.58 -0.85
C ASP A 191 -0.58 -21.48 0.17
N HIS A 192 0.10 -20.33 0.12
CA HIS A 192 -0.16 -19.19 1.01
C HIS A 192 -1.51 -18.53 0.72
N GLU A 193 -1.94 -18.47 -0.55
CA GLU A 193 -3.25 -17.95 -0.94
C GLU A 193 -4.37 -18.90 -0.52
N VAL A 194 -4.15 -20.22 -0.67
CA VAL A 194 -5.13 -21.24 -0.24
C VAL A 194 -5.32 -21.22 1.28
N ALA A 195 -4.23 -21.09 2.04
CA ALA A 195 -4.28 -21.05 3.49
C ALA A 195 -5.10 -19.87 4.05
N GLN A 196 -5.28 -18.80 3.28
CA GLN A 196 -6.10 -17.65 3.66
C GLN A 196 -7.62 -17.88 3.48
N GLY A 197 -8.01 -18.90 2.72
CA GLY A 197 -9.39 -19.11 2.26
C GLY A 197 -10.12 -20.28 2.92
N TYR A 198 -9.56 -20.92 3.95
CA TYR A 198 -10.26 -22.00 4.66
C TYR A 198 -11.53 -21.46 5.32
N ALA A 199 -12.65 -22.13 5.04
CA ALA A 199 -13.92 -21.93 5.72
C ALA A 199 -14.24 -23.20 6.51
N ASP A 200 -14.76 -23.02 7.72
CA ASP A 200 -15.33 -24.14 8.46
C ASP A 200 -16.52 -24.68 7.66
N THR A 201 -16.45 -25.95 7.29
CA THR A 201 -17.58 -26.68 6.71
C THR A 201 -18.28 -27.38 7.87
N GLU A 202 -19.52 -26.99 8.14
CA GLU A 202 -20.42 -27.74 9.05
C GLU A 202 -20.66 -29.17 8.57
#